data_AF-A0A2V5MQI1-F1
#
_entry.id   AF-A0A2V5MQI1-F1
#
_cell.length_a   1.000
_cell.length_b   1.000
_cell.length_c   1.000
_cell.angle_alpha   90.00
_cell.angle_beta   90.00
_cell.angle_gamma   90.00
#
_symmetry.space_group_name_H-M   'P 1'
#
loop_
_entity.id
_entity.type
_entity.pdbx_description
1 polymer ?
#
loop_
_entity_poly.entity_id
_entity_poly.type
_entity_poly.pdbx_seq_one_letter_code
_entity_poly.pdbx_strand_id
1 'polypeptide(L)'
;MPALIDTMTTNERELAEALRERLTIISDAASRRDPDQHIKRLRGVSERIETLAAALPQPIPPRLAHFLDRRSYDKALEFLCSGDRS
;
A
#
# COMPACT_ATOMS: atom_id res chain seq x y z
N MET A 1 -13.67 -16.99 24.59
CA MET A 1 -13.13 -15.62 24.50
C MET A 1 -11.83 -15.63 25.27
N PRO A 2 -10.64 -15.38 24.68
CA PRO A 2 -10.36 -14.30 23.73
C PRO A 2 -9.48 -14.71 22.51
N ALA A 3 -9.65 -14.04 21.36
CA ALA A 3 -8.64 -13.98 20.29
C ALA A 3 -8.87 -12.72 19.46
N LEU A 4 -8.64 -11.56 20.07
CA LEU A 4 -8.64 -10.23 19.45
C LEU A 4 -7.21 -9.82 19.05
N ILE A 5 -6.47 -10.75 18.45
CA ILE A 5 -5.09 -10.52 18.00
C ILE A 5 -4.93 -10.98 16.56
N ASP A 6 -5.65 -10.33 15.67
CA ASP A 6 -5.06 -9.75 14.48
C ASP A 6 -6.05 -8.77 13.86
N THR A 7 -6.05 -7.53 14.34
CA THR A 7 -6.97 -6.51 13.82
C THR A 7 -6.65 -6.12 12.39
N MET A 8 -5.56 -6.60 11.78
CA MET A 8 -5.18 -6.28 10.40
C MET A 8 -5.84 -7.26 9.44
N THR A 9 -6.81 -6.77 8.68
CA THR A 9 -7.54 -7.57 7.70
C THR A 9 -6.62 -8.01 6.57
N THR A 10 -6.96 -9.13 5.92
CA THR A 10 -6.21 -9.64 4.77
C THR A 10 -6.02 -8.56 3.69
N ASN A 11 -7.04 -7.74 3.45
CA ASN A 11 -7.00 -6.65 2.46
C ASN A 11 -5.97 -5.56 2.83
N GLU A 12 -5.87 -5.20 4.11
CA GLU A 12 -4.85 -4.24 4.60
C GLU A 12 -3.43 -4.79 4.46
N ARG A 13 -3.25 -6.10 4.71
CA ARG A 13 -1.95 -6.78 4.54
C ARG A 13 -1.54 -6.80 3.08
N GLU A 14 -2.44 -7.21 2.19
CA GLU A 14 -2.17 -7.20 0.74
C GLU A 14 -1.87 -5.79 0.23
N LEU A 15 -2.57 -4.78 0.74
CA LEU A 15 -2.29 -3.38 0.43
C LEU A 15 -0.89 -2.98 0.88
N ALA A 16 -0.51 -3.30 2.12
CA ALA A 16 0.83 -3.02 2.65
C ALA A 16 1.93 -3.71 1.83
N GLU A 17 1.73 -4.95 1.41
CA GLU A 17 2.67 -5.66 0.55
C GLU A 17 2.82 -4.98 -0.81
N ALA A 18 1.70 -4.59 -1.45
CA ALA A 18 1.75 -3.88 -2.73
C ALA A 18 2.45 -2.51 -2.62
N LEU A 19 2.23 -1.77 -1.53
CA LEU A 19 2.93 -0.51 -1.25
C LEU A 19 4.44 -0.71 -1.10
N ARG A 20 4.84 -1.73 -0.34
CA ARG A 20 6.25 -2.08 -0.13
C ARG A 20 6.90 -2.54 -1.43
N GLU A 21 6.21 -3.32 -2.24
CA GLU A 21 6.69 -3.74 -3.56
C GLU A 21 6.93 -2.52 -4.45
N ARG A 22 6.01 -1.55 -4.47
CA ARG A 22 6.19 -0.30 -5.21
C ARG A 22 7.41 0.49 -4.73
N LEU A 23 7.60 0.64 -3.42
CA LEU A 23 8.77 1.33 -2.86
C LEU A 23 10.07 0.61 -3.19
N THR A 24 10.06 -0.72 -3.16
CA THR A 24 11.19 -1.55 -3.56
C THR A 24 11.52 -1.34 -5.04
N ILE A 25 10.50 -1.30 -5.91
CA ILE A 25 10.69 -1.01 -7.34
C ILE A 25 11.32 0.38 -7.52
N ILE A 26 10.81 1.43 -6.85
CA ILE A 26 11.37 2.80 -6.97
C ILE A 26 12.82 2.86 -6.44
N SER A 27 13.08 2.16 -5.34
CA SER A 27 14.42 2.10 -4.74
C SER A 27 15.38 1.24 -5.56
N ASP A 28 14.86 0.34 -6.39
CA ASP A 28 15.62 -0.50 -7.31
C ASP A 28 16.19 0.38 -8.44
N ALA A 29 17.46 0.74 -8.27
CA ALA A 29 18.23 1.56 -9.19
C ALA A 29 18.43 0.93 -10.59
N ALA A 30 17.87 -0.26 -10.86
CA ALA A 30 17.88 -0.90 -12.18
C ALA A 30 17.10 -0.09 -13.24
N SER A 31 16.32 0.92 -12.82
CA SER A 31 15.69 1.92 -13.70
C SER A 31 16.66 2.64 -14.65
N ARG A 32 17.98 2.54 -14.41
CA ARG A 32 19.00 3.11 -15.31
C ARG A 32 19.15 2.34 -16.63
N ARG A 33 18.67 1.10 -16.73
CA ARG A 33 18.74 0.27 -17.94
C ARG A 33 17.45 0.32 -18.77
N ASP A 34 16.29 0.30 -18.12
CA ASP A 34 14.97 0.23 -18.78
C ASP A 34 13.91 1.08 -18.05
N PRO A 35 13.89 2.41 -18.24
CA PRO A 35 12.95 3.30 -17.57
C PRO A 35 11.48 3.00 -17.96
N ASP A 36 11.22 2.60 -19.21
CA ASP A 36 9.89 2.23 -19.68
C ASP A 36 9.32 1.02 -18.95
N GLN A 37 10.13 -0.03 -18.80
CA GLN A 37 9.70 -1.23 -18.09
C GLN A 37 9.48 -0.94 -16.59
N HIS A 38 10.33 -0.10 -16.01
CA HIS A 38 10.20 0.35 -14.63
C HIS A 38 8.88 1.12 -14.41
N ILE A 39 8.57 2.10 -15.26
CA ILE A 39 7.31 2.85 -15.17
C ILE A 39 6.09 1.94 -15.40
N LYS A 40 6.17 0.98 -16.32
CA LYS A 40 5.09 0.01 -16.56
C LYS A 40 4.82 -0.86 -15.32
N ARG A 41 5.86 -1.33 -14.64
CA ARG A 41 5.72 -2.07 -13.36
C ARG A 41 5.15 -1.19 -12.27
N LEU A 42 5.65 0.04 -12.11
CA LEU A 42 5.12 0.99 -11.13
C LEU A 42 3.64 1.27 -11.34
N ARG A 43 3.20 1.43 -12.59
CA ARG A 43 1.80 1.64 -12.93
C ARG A 43 0.95 0.43 -12.54
N GLY A 44 1.36 -0.78 -12.91
CA GLY A 44 0.63 -1.99 -12.56
C GLY A 44 0.48 -2.20 -11.05
N VAL A 45 1.52 -1.92 -10.28
CA VAL A 45 1.43 -1.97 -8.81
C VAL A 45 0.53 -0.86 -8.27
N SER A 46 0.61 0.37 -8.81
CA SER A 46 -0.30 1.46 -8.44
C SER A 46 -1.78 1.12 -8.69
N GLU A 47 -2.12 0.52 -9.83
CA GLU A 47 -3.50 0.08 -10.13
C GLU A 47 -3.98 -1.02 -9.17
N ARG A 48 -3.08 -1.94 -8.81
CA ARG A 48 -3.35 -3.00 -7.83
C ARG A 48 -3.61 -2.41 -6.44
N ILE A 49 -2.83 -1.41 -6.03
CA ILE A 49 -3.03 -0.66 -4.76
C ILE A 49 -4.41 0.01 -4.76
N GLU A 50 -4.82 0.67 -5.84
CA GLU A 50 -6.15 1.31 -5.92
C GLU A 50 -7.29 0.29 -5.83
N THR A 51 -7.13 -0.87 -6.47
CA THR A 51 -8.11 -1.97 -6.41
C THR A 51 -8.22 -2.53 -4.99
N LEU A 52 -7.09 -2.78 -4.32
CA LEU A 52 -7.05 -3.27 -2.94
C LEU A 52 -7.62 -2.24 -1.97
N ALA A 53 -7.30 -0.96 -2.17
CA ALA A 53 -7.84 0.14 -1.39
C ALA A 53 -9.36 0.26 -1.51
N ALA A 54 -9.90 0.09 -2.72
CA ALA A 54 -11.35 0.09 -2.95
C ALA A 54 -12.04 -1.16 -2.35
N ALA A 55 -11.32 -2.27 -2.27
CA ALA A 55 -11.77 -3.52 -1.63
C ALA A 55 -11.60 -3.52 -0.11
N LEU A 56 -11.03 -2.47 0.49
CA LEU A 56 -10.89 -2.40 1.95
C LEU A 56 -12.25 -2.42 2.64
N PRO A 57 -12.36 -3.10 3.79
CA PRO A 57 -13.57 -3.08 4.60
C PRO A 57 -13.84 -1.66 5.10
N GLN A 58 -15.08 -1.20 4.93
CA GLN A 58 -15.51 0.10 5.42
C GLN A 58 -15.96 0.02 6.89
N PRO A 59 -15.68 1.05 7.71
CA PRO A 59 -15.11 2.35 7.33
C PRO A 59 -13.58 2.32 7.17
N ILE A 60 -13.09 2.89 6.06
CA ILE A 60 -11.65 3.10 5.85
C ILE A 60 -11.19 4.27 6.73
N PRO A 61 -10.04 4.16 7.42
CA PRO A 61 -9.50 5.26 8.21
C PRO A 61 -9.28 6.52 7.34
N PRO A 62 -9.73 7.71 7.77
CA PRO A 62 -9.59 8.93 6.98
C PRO A 62 -8.12 9.30 6.70
N ARG A 63 -7.20 8.95 7.62
CA ARG A 63 -5.75 9.09 7.39
C ARG A 63 -5.26 8.23 6.25
N LEU A 64 -5.66 6.95 6.21
CA LEU A 64 -5.29 6.03 5.13
C LEU A 64 -5.85 6.51 3.79
N ALA A 65 -7.11 6.92 3.76
CA ALA A 65 -7.72 7.50 2.55
C ALA A 65 -6.96 8.75 2.07
N HIS A 66 -6.55 9.64 2.99
CA HIS A 66 -5.75 10.82 2.65
C HIS A 66 -4.38 10.47 2.07
N PHE A 67 -3.70 9.46 2.63
CA PHE A 67 -2.41 9.02 2.10
C PHE A 67 -2.54 8.42 0.70
N LEU A 68 -3.60 7.64 0.45
CA LEU A 68 -3.87 7.06 -0.87
C LEU A 68 -4.21 8.14 -1.91
N ASP A 69 -5.03 9.12 -1.56
CA ASP A 69 -5.38 10.26 -2.42
C ASP A 69 -4.16 11.10 -2.81
N ARG A 70 -3.29 11.39 -1.84
CA ARG A 70 -2.00 12.07 -2.05
C ARG A 70 -0.96 11.22 -2.77
N ARG A 71 -1.23 9.93 -3.01
CA ARG A 71 -0.25 8.92 -3.48
C ARG A 71 0.99 8.81 -2.57
N SER A 72 0.81 9.11 -1.28
CA SER A 72 1.83 8.99 -0.23
C SER A 72 1.91 7.56 0.27
N TYR A 73 2.36 6.66 -0.61
CA TYR A 73 2.40 5.23 -0.35
C TYR A 73 3.31 4.82 0.82
N ASP A 74 4.39 5.58 1.04
CA ASP A 74 5.29 5.41 2.19
C ASP A 74 4.56 5.64 3.52
N LYS A 75 3.79 6.73 3.61
CA LYS A 75 2.95 7.04 4.78
C LYS A 75 1.79 6.08 4.95
N ALA A 76 1.17 5.62 3.86
CA ALA A 76 0.15 4.59 3.92
C ALA A 76 0.71 3.28 4.49
N LEU A 77 1.91 2.87 4.06
CA LEU A 77 2.59 1.68 4.59
C LEU A 77 2.94 1.86 6.06
N GLU A 78 3.51 3.01 6.44
CA GLU A 78 3.84 3.34 7.83
C GLU A 78 2.59 3.29 8.72
N PHE A 79 1.47 3.83 8.24
CA PHE A 79 0.18 3.78 8.95
C PHE A 79 -0.32 2.35 9.16
N LEU A 80 -0.29 1.53 8.11
CA LEU A 80 -0.68 0.12 8.16
C LEU A 80 0.24 -0.71 9.07
N CYS A 81 1.54 -0.42 9.05
CA CYS A 81 2.55 -1.17 9.80
C CYS A 81 2.67 -0.71 11.27
N SER A 82 2.44 0.57 11.55
CA SER A 82 2.49 1.12 12.91
C SER A 82 1.25 0.79 13.73
N GLY A 83 0.17 0.31 13.10
CA GLY A 83 -1.07 -0.04 13.78
C GLY A 83 -1.80 1.15 14.41
N ASP A 84 -1.45 2.38 14.02
CA ASP A 84 -2.02 3.63 14.52
C ASP A 84 -3.43 3.83 13.95
N ARG A 85 -4.40 3.03 14.40
CA ARG A 85 -5.80 3.08 13.95
C ARG A 85 -6.65 4.10 14.72
N SER A 86 -5.99 5.05 15.37
CA SER A 86 -6.60 5.89 16.41
C SER A 86 -7.41 7.06 15.89
#